data_AF-A0A959TR66-F1
#
_entry.id   AF-A0A959TR66-F1
#
_cell.length_a   1.000
_cell.length_b   1.000
_cell.length_c   1.000
_cell.angle_alpha   90.00
_cell.angle_beta   90.00
_cell.angle_gamma   90.00
#
_symmetry.space_group_name_H-M   'P 1'
#
loop_
_entity.id
_entity.type
_entity.pdbx_description
1 polymer ?
#
loop_
_entity_poly.entity_id
_entity_poly.type
_entity_poly.pdbx_seq_one_letter_code
_entity_poly.pdbx_strand_id
1 'polypeptide(L)'
;MAAKNIQFELDARDRLKKGVDSLANAVKVTLGPKGRNVIIDKKYGAPSVTKDGVTVAKEIELKEPVENMGAQMVKEVASKTADAAGDGTTTATVLAQAIVTAGLKNVAAGANPMDLKRGIDKAVTTVVDELRKMSKTVGDNDDKIKQVATISANNDETIGALIAEAMGKVKKEGVITVEEAKGTDTTVEVVEGMQFDRGYLSPYFVTNADKMEAEL
;
A
#
# COMPACT_ATOMS: atom_id res chain seq x y z
N MET A 1 7.27 -27.31 -23.30
CA MET A 1 6.67 -26.66 -22.11
C MET A 1 7.24 -27.34 -20.87
N ALA A 2 7.58 -26.59 -19.83
CA ALA A 2 7.98 -27.18 -18.56
C ALA A 2 6.81 -27.91 -17.89
N ALA A 3 7.09 -29.01 -17.19
CA ALA A 3 6.08 -29.74 -16.42
C ALA A 3 5.45 -28.85 -15.33
N LYS A 4 4.17 -29.09 -15.01
CA LYS A 4 3.41 -28.32 -14.02
C LYS A 4 3.20 -29.15 -12.76
N ASN A 5 3.42 -28.52 -11.60
CA ASN A 5 3.03 -29.08 -10.31
C ASN A 5 1.63 -28.58 -9.98
N ILE A 6 0.71 -29.48 -9.65
CA ILE A 6 -0.70 -29.17 -9.39
C ILE A 6 -1.05 -29.70 -8.00
N GLN A 7 -1.56 -28.81 -7.16
CA GLN A 7 -2.00 -29.11 -5.79
C GLN A 7 -3.49 -28.79 -5.66
N PHE A 8 -4.18 -29.51 -4.77
CA PHE A 8 -5.62 -29.43 -4.63
C PHE A 8 -6.04 -29.23 -3.17
N GLU A 9 -7.30 -28.79 -3.02
CA GLU A 9 -8.02 -28.74 -1.75
C GLU A 9 -7.25 -28.04 -0.61
N LEU A 10 -7.14 -28.70 0.54
CA LEU A 10 -6.58 -28.17 1.77
C LEU A 10 -5.07 -27.92 1.67
N ASP A 11 -4.29 -28.82 1.05
CA ASP A 11 -2.84 -28.65 0.93
C ASP A 11 -2.47 -27.40 0.13
N ALA A 12 -3.19 -27.14 -0.97
CA ALA A 12 -3.01 -25.92 -1.75
C ALA A 12 -3.36 -24.67 -0.94
N ARG A 13 -4.49 -24.68 -0.22
CA ARG A 13 -4.95 -23.54 0.59
C ARG A 13 -4.03 -23.26 1.77
N ASP A 14 -3.52 -24.28 2.44
CA ASP A 14 -2.60 -24.14 3.57
C ASP A 14 -1.27 -23.55 3.13
N ARG A 15 -0.73 -23.97 1.97
CA ARG A 15 0.47 -23.37 1.38
C ARG A 15 0.26 -21.92 0.95
N LEU A 16 -0.86 -21.61 0.31
CA LEU A 16 -1.23 -20.23 0.00
C LEU A 16 -1.31 -19.37 1.26
N LYS A 17 -1.93 -19.89 2.33
CA LYS A 17 -2.03 -19.22 3.63
C LYS A 17 -0.66 -18.94 4.24
N LYS A 18 0.28 -19.89 4.19
CA LYS A 18 1.67 -19.67 4.65
C LYS A 18 2.34 -18.51 3.92
N GLY A 19 2.08 -18.39 2.62
CA GLY A 19 2.50 -17.25 1.81
C GLY A 19 1.95 -15.92 2.30
N VAL A 20 0.62 -15.86 2.46
CA VAL A 20 -0.09 -14.68 3.00
C VAL A 20 0.43 -14.32 4.39
N ASP A 21 0.62 -15.30 5.26
CA ASP A 21 1.12 -15.10 6.62
C ASP A 21 2.55 -14.56 6.62
N SER A 22 3.43 -15.07 5.76
CA SER A 22 4.81 -14.61 5.67
C SER A 22 4.88 -13.14 5.29
N LEU A 23 4.13 -12.73 4.25
CA LEU A 23 4.01 -11.32 3.85
C LEU A 23 3.42 -10.47 4.97
N ALA A 24 2.25 -10.86 5.49
CA ALA A 24 1.52 -10.04 6.46
C ALA A 24 2.25 -9.92 7.79
N ASN A 25 2.93 -10.97 8.24
CA ASN A 25 3.72 -10.93 9.48
C ASN A 25 4.94 -10.03 9.36
N ALA A 26 5.56 -9.95 8.18
CA ALA A 26 6.67 -9.03 7.93
C ALA A 26 6.20 -7.57 7.85
N VAL A 27 5.05 -7.31 7.21
CA VAL A 27 4.55 -5.97 6.98
C VAL A 27 3.84 -5.38 8.21
N LYS A 28 3.06 -6.19 8.95
CA LYS A 28 2.23 -5.67 10.06
C LYS A 28 3.01 -5.07 11.23
N VAL A 29 4.29 -5.44 11.40
CA VAL A 29 5.11 -4.90 12.49
C VAL A 29 5.43 -3.42 12.29
N THR A 30 5.30 -2.91 11.06
CA THR A 30 5.55 -1.51 10.73
C THR A 30 4.29 -0.63 10.88
N LEU A 31 3.13 -1.22 11.19
CA LEU A 31 1.87 -0.50 11.25
C LEU A 31 1.82 0.53 12.38
N GLY A 32 1.45 1.75 12.03
CA GLY A 32 1.14 2.84 12.97
C GLY A 32 2.37 3.53 13.58
N PRO A 33 2.16 4.53 14.47
CA PRO A 33 3.24 5.38 14.99
C PRO A 33 4.25 4.63 15.87
N LYS A 34 3.87 3.46 16.40
CA LYS A 34 4.74 2.56 17.16
C LYS A 34 5.27 1.39 16.33
N GLY A 35 5.24 1.52 15.00
CA GLY A 35 5.83 0.57 14.08
C GLY A 35 7.30 0.29 14.42
N ARG A 36 7.66 -1.00 14.38
CA ARG A 36 9.02 -1.49 14.62
C ARG A 36 9.81 -1.48 13.32
N ASN A 37 11.12 -1.41 13.46
CA ASN A 37 12.03 -1.45 12.32
C ASN A 37 12.07 -2.87 11.72
N VAL A 38 12.06 -2.93 10.40
CA VAL A 38 12.39 -4.12 9.61
C VAL A 38 13.75 -3.88 8.98
N ILE A 39 14.63 -4.88 9.09
CA ILE A 39 15.98 -4.84 8.53
C ILE A 39 15.97 -5.67 7.24
N ILE A 40 16.38 -5.06 6.14
CA ILE A 40 16.43 -5.65 4.81
C ILE A 40 17.89 -5.75 4.39
N ASP A 41 18.31 -6.95 4.03
CA ASP A 41 19.67 -7.21 3.57
C ASP A 41 19.97 -6.53 2.23
N LYS A 42 21.21 -6.11 2.03
CA LYS A 42 21.71 -5.54 0.78
C LYS A 42 23.00 -6.28 0.40
N LYS A 43 23.13 -6.67 -0.88
CA LYS A 43 24.32 -7.40 -1.38
C LYS A 43 25.63 -6.64 -1.14
N TYR A 44 25.58 -5.31 -1.04
CA TYR A 44 26.73 -4.47 -0.77
C TYR A 44 26.33 -3.36 0.21
N GLY A 45 27.23 -3.04 1.14
CA GLY A 45 27.05 -1.96 2.11
C GLY A 45 26.28 -2.38 3.36
N ALA A 46 25.73 -1.39 4.07
CA ALA A 46 24.92 -1.61 5.26
C ALA A 46 23.48 -2.04 4.89
N PRO A 47 22.80 -2.83 5.74
CA PRO A 47 21.42 -3.21 5.52
C PRO A 47 20.50 -1.98 5.56
N SER A 48 19.38 -2.04 4.84
CA SER A 48 18.35 -1.02 4.92
C SER A 48 17.52 -1.22 6.18
N VAL A 49 17.28 -0.16 6.94
CA VAL A 49 16.41 -0.19 8.11
C VAL A 49 15.22 0.71 7.84
N THR A 50 14.02 0.13 7.77
CA THR A 50 12.80 0.87 7.40
C THR A 50 11.62 0.55 8.32
N LYS A 51 10.71 1.51 8.41
CA LYS A 51 9.37 1.36 8.99
C LYS A 51 8.26 1.51 7.93
N ASP A 52 8.62 1.56 6.66
CA ASP A 52 7.65 1.63 5.58
C ASP A 52 7.19 0.21 5.19
N GLY A 53 5.89 -0.06 5.35
CA GLY A 53 5.29 -1.34 4.98
C GLY A 53 5.29 -1.61 3.48
N VAL A 54 5.27 -0.57 2.63
CA VAL A 54 5.33 -0.73 1.17
C VAL A 54 6.71 -1.23 0.76
N THR A 55 7.77 -0.60 1.25
CA THR A 55 9.16 -1.04 1.05
C THR A 55 9.33 -2.49 1.53
N VAL A 56 8.84 -2.84 2.72
CA VAL A 56 8.93 -4.23 3.21
C VAL A 56 8.18 -5.21 2.31
N ALA A 57 6.97 -4.88 1.87
CA ALA A 57 6.18 -5.74 0.99
C ALA A 57 6.85 -5.95 -0.38
N LYS A 58 7.55 -4.95 -0.92
CA LYS A 58 8.30 -5.04 -2.18
C LYS A 58 9.38 -6.12 -2.13
N GLU A 59 10.05 -6.28 -1.00
CA GLU A 59 11.16 -7.23 -0.80
C GLU A 59 10.73 -8.67 -0.49
N ILE A 60 9.44 -8.91 -0.23
CA ILE A 60 8.95 -10.26 0.04
C ILE A 60 8.82 -11.06 -1.25
N GLU A 61 9.69 -12.08 -1.37
CA GLU A 61 9.62 -13.14 -2.36
C GLU A 61 9.96 -14.48 -1.70
N LEU A 62 9.09 -15.47 -1.88
CA LEU A 62 9.24 -16.78 -1.22
C LEU A 62 9.80 -17.82 -2.19
N LYS A 63 10.65 -18.71 -1.68
CA LYS A 63 11.28 -19.78 -2.47
C LYS A 63 10.27 -20.80 -2.98
N GLU A 64 9.30 -21.17 -2.14
CA GLU A 64 8.27 -22.13 -2.48
C GLU A 64 7.23 -21.49 -3.43
N PRO A 65 7.04 -22.00 -4.65
CA PRO A 65 6.20 -21.33 -5.65
C PRO A 65 4.76 -21.10 -5.21
N VAL A 66 4.15 -22.07 -4.50
CA VAL A 66 2.76 -21.96 -4.04
C VAL A 66 2.62 -20.96 -2.90
N GLU A 67 3.58 -20.92 -1.98
CA GLU A 67 3.58 -19.91 -0.94
C GLU A 67 3.81 -18.51 -1.54
N ASN A 68 4.74 -18.41 -2.51
CA ASN A 68 4.99 -17.14 -3.20
C ASN A 68 3.74 -16.64 -3.94
N MET A 69 2.98 -17.52 -4.61
CA MET A 69 1.70 -17.13 -5.22
C MET A 69 0.74 -16.50 -4.20
N GLY A 70 0.64 -17.09 -2.99
CA GLY A 70 -0.16 -16.53 -1.90
C GLY A 70 0.28 -15.13 -1.49
N ALA A 71 1.59 -14.94 -1.33
CA ALA A 71 2.17 -13.63 -1.00
C ALA A 71 1.94 -12.61 -2.13
N GLN A 72 2.23 -12.96 -3.38
CA GLN A 72 2.09 -12.04 -4.53
C GLN A 72 0.63 -11.61 -4.75
N MET A 73 -0.36 -12.50 -4.55
CA MET A 73 -1.77 -12.12 -4.66
C MET A 73 -2.16 -11.00 -3.67
N VAL A 74 -1.73 -11.11 -2.41
CA VAL A 74 -2.04 -10.08 -1.40
C VAL A 74 -1.23 -8.83 -1.63
N LYS A 75 0.04 -8.95 -2.03
CA LYS A 75 0.90 -7.82 -2.39
C LYS A 75 0.31 -6.99 -3.53
N GLU A 76 -0.21 -7.63 -4.58
CA GLU A 76 -0.80 -6.93 -5.73
C GLU A 76 -2.09 -6.18 -5.34
N VAL A 77 -2.97 -6.82 -4.55
CA VAL A 77 -4.21 -6.17 -4.08
C VAL A 77 -3.90 -5.01 -3.13
N ALA A 78 -2.92 -5.18 -2.25
CA ALA A 78 -2.48 -4.11 -1.35
C ALA A 78 -1.84 -2.95 -2.12
N SER A 79 -1.05 -3.22 -3.16
CA SER A 79 -0.46 -2.19 -4.03
C SER A 79 -1.53 -1.35 -4.72
N LYS A 80 -2.59 -1.98 -5.25
CA LYS A 80 -3.72 -1.26 -5.85
C LYS A 80 -4.43 -0.32 -4.87
N THR A 81 -4.35 -0.60 -3.57
CA THR A 81 -4.88 0.30 -2.53
C THR A 81 -4.03 1.56 -2.44
N ALA A 82 -2.70 1.43 -2.43
CA ALA A 82 -1.81 2.59 -2.50
C ALA A 82 -1.97 3.36 -3.81
N ASP A 83 -2.10 2.68 -4.95
CA ASP A 83 -2.26 3.37 -6.24
C ASP A 83 -3.55 4.20 -6.30
N ALA A 84 -4.63 3.71 -5.69
CA ALA A 84 -5.93 4.38 -5.70
C ALA A 84 -6.11 5.42 -4.58
N ALA A 85 -5.50 5.21 -3.42
CA ALA A 85 -5.73 6.01 -2.21
C ALA A 85 -4.50 6.72 -1.65
N GLY A 86 -3.29 6.40 -2.13
CA GLY A 86 -2.01 6.95 -1.66
C GLY A 86 -1.46 6.34 -0.35
N ASP A 87 -2.28 5.60 0.40
CA ASP A 87 -1.92 4.92 1.65
C ASP A 87 -2.83 3.69 1.87
N GLY A 88 -2.54 2.87 2.88
CA GLY A 88 -3.39 1.77 3.33
C GLY A 88 -2.88 0.38 2.98
N THR A 89 -1.73 0.24 2.32
CA THR A 89 -1.13 -1.04 1.93
C THR A 89 -0.97 -1.99 3.11
N THR A 90 -0.42 -1.49 4.23
CA THR A 90 -0.23 -2.28 5.45
C THR A 90 -1.57 -2.71 6.05
N THR A 91 -2.55 -1.80 6.09
CA THR A 91 -3.90 -2.07 6.62
C THR A 91 -4.63 -3.11 5.77
N ALA A 92 -4.58 -2.98 4.45
CA ALA A 92 -5.17 -3.94 3.51
C ALA A 92 -4.57 -5.34 3.69
N THR A 93 -3.25 -5.42 3.87
CA THR A 93 -2.53 -6.69 4.09
C THR A 93 -2.96 -7.36 5.40
N VAL A 94 -3.08 -6.59 6.49
CA VAL A 94 -3.51 -7.09 7.80
C VAL A 94 -4.96 -7.59 7.75
N LEU A 95 -5.86 -6.84 7.10
CA LEU A 95 -7.25 -7.26 6.92
C LEU A 95 -7.36 -8.53 6.07
N ALA A 96 -6.61 -8.61 4.97
CA ALA A 96 -6.55 -9.79 4.12
C ALA A 96 -6.11 -11.03 4.91
N GLN A 97 -5.04 -10.93 5.71
CA GLN A 97 -4.59 -12.04 6.56
C GLN A 97 -5.69 -12.53 7.50
N ALA A 98 -6.40 -11.60 8.16
CA ALA A 98 -7.45 -11.92 9.12
C ALA A 98 -8.64 -12.62 8.44
N ILE A 99 -9.11 -12.09 7.31
CA ILE A 99 -10.25 -12.64 6.55
C ILE A 99 -9.91 -14.02 5.98
N VAL A 100 -8.73 -14.18 5.37
CA VAL A 100 -8.29 -15.47 4.81
C VAL A 100 -8.15 -16.52 5.90
N THR A 101 -7.53 -16.17 7.03
CA THR A 101 -7.35 -17.10 8.16
C THR A 101 -8.69 -17.57 8.72
N ALA A 102 -9.62 -16.65 8.97
CA ALA A 102 -10.95 -17.00 9.48
C ALA A 102 -11.78 -17.77 8.44
N GLY A 103 -11.69 -17.39 7.16
CA GLY A 103 -12.38 -18.07 6.05
C GLY A 103 -11.93 -19.52 5.92
N LEU A 104 -10.61 -19.76 5.84
CA LEU A 104 -10.07 -21.12 5.72
C LEU A 104 -10.43 -22.00 6.91
N LYS A 105 -10.44 -21.45 8.13
CA LYS A 105 -10.87 -22.17 9.33
C LYS A 105 -12.33 -22.65 9.23
N ASN A 106 -13.23 -21.79 8.74
CA ASN A 106 -14.64 -22.16 8.57
C ASN A 106 -14.84 -23.16 7.42
N VAL A 107 -14.09 -23.03 6.34
CA VAL A 107 -14.11 -24.00 5.23
C VAL A 107 -13.64 -25.37 5.72
N ALA A 108 -12.59 -25.44 6.52
CA ALA A 108 -12.14 -26.69 7.14
C ALA A 108 -13.18 -27.29 8.10
N ALA A 109 -14.05 -26.46 8.71
CA ALA A 109 -15.18 -26.90 9.52
C ALA A 109 -16.40 -27.34 8.69
N GLY A 110 -16.32 -27.35 7.36
CA GLY A 110 -17.38 -27.79 6.46
C GLY A 110 -18.31 -26.69 5.94
N ALA A 111 -18.02 -25.42 6.22
CA ALA A 111 -18.80 -24.31 5.65
C ALA A 111 -18.56 -24.17 4.14
N ASN A 112 -19.62 -23.83 3.39
CA ASN A 112 -19.52 -23.63 1.95
C ASN A 112 -18.70 -22.36 1.64
N PRO A 113 -17.57 -22.45 0.90
CA PRO A 113 -16.74 -21.30 0.56
C PRO A 113 -17.50 -20.19 -0.21
N MET A 114 -18.47 -20.57 -1.05
CA MET A 114 -19.25 -19.61 -1.83
C MET A 114 -20.19 -18.80 -0.95
N ASP A 115 -20.78 -19.41 0.07
CA ASP A 115 -21.66 -18.71 1.02
C ASP A 115 -20.86 -17.82 1.96
N LEU A 116 -19.68 -18.28 2.41
CA LEU A 116 -18.73 -17.44 3.15
C LEU A 116 -18.35 -16.20 2.34
N LYS A 117 -17.99 -16.38 1.05
CA LYS A 117 -17.69 -15.24 0.16
C LYS A 117 -18.87 -14.28 0.06
N ARG A 118 -20.09 -14.76 -0.21
CA ARG A 118 -21.29 -13.92 -0.30
C ARG A 118 -21.54 -13.16 1.00
N GLY A 119 -21.31 -13.80 2.15
CA GLY A 119 -21.44 -13.17 3.47
C GLY A 119 -20.41 -12.05 3.67
N ILE A 120 -19.15 -12.31 3.33
CA ILE A 120 -18.07 -11.30 3.37
C ILE A 120 -18.41 -10.13 2.45
N ASP A 121 -18.80 -10.38 1.21
CA ASP A 121 -19.13 -9.33 0.23
C ASP A 121 -20.26 -8.42 0.75
N LYS A 122 -21.34 -9.00 1.29
CA LYS A 122 -22.45 -8.24 1.89
C LYS A 122 -22.02 -7.41 3.10
N ALA A 123 -21.19 -7.98 3.97
CA ALA A 123 -20.68 -7.28 5.14
C ALA A 123 -19.79 -6.11 4.73
N VAL A 124 -18.90 -6.30 3.75
CA VAL A 124 -18.04 -5.26 3.21
C VAL A 124 -18.86 -4.10 2.64
N THR A 125 -19.90 -4.37 1.83
CA THR A 125 -20.79 -3.32 1.31
C THR A 125 -21.39 -2.50 2.44
N THR A 126 -21.95 -3.17 3.46
CA THR A 126 -22.59 -2.50 4.59
C THR A 126 -21.61 -1.64 5.39
N VAL A 127 -20.39 -2.16 5.64
CA VAL A 127 -19.34 -1.44 6.36
C VAL A 127 -18.84 -0.23 5.56
N VAL A 128 -18.68 -0.35 4.25
CA VAL A 128 -18.27 0.77 3.38
C VAL A 128 -19.33 1.86 3.38
N ASP A 129 -20.61 1.51 3.31
CA ASP A 129 -21.71 2.47 3.35
C ASP A 129 -21.76 3.21 4.70
N GLU A 130 -21.51 2.50 5.80
CA GLU A 130 -21.47 3.14 7.13
C GLU A 130 -20.23 4.02 7.30
N LEU A 131 -19.06 3.58 6.81
CA LEU A 131 -17.83 4.39 6.78
C LEU A 131 -18.05 5.70 6.02
N ARG A 132 -18.79 5.68 4.92
CA ARG A 132 -19.14 6.89 4.17
C ARG A 132 -20.01 7.85 4.98
N LYS A 133 -20.97 7.34 5.76
CA LYS A 133 -21.80 8.19 6.65
C LYS A 133 -21.00 8.79 7.80
N MET A 134 -20.03 8.04 8.33
CA MET A 134 -19.15 8.51 9.40
C MET A 134 -18.05 9.47 8.90
N SER A 135 -17.79 9.48 7.59
CA SER A 135 -16.75 10.30 6.98
C SER A 135 -16.99 11.78 7.22
N LYS A 136 -15.92 12.49 7.60
CA LYS A 136 -15.93 13.94 7.78
C LYS A 136 -15.25 14.58 6.59
N THR A 137 -15.99 15.40 5.86
CA THR A 137 -15.43 16.17 4.75
C THR A 137 -14.37 17.15 5.27
N VAL A 138 -13.17 17.05 4.70
CA VAL A 138 -12.04 17.97 4.97
C VAL A 138 -12.39 19.36 4.44
N GLY A 139 -12.95 19.44 3.24
CA GLY A 139 -13.32 20.72 2.60
C GLY A 139 -12.07 21.51 2.20
N ASP A 140 -12.18 22.83 2.24
CA ASP A 140 -11.09 23.78 1.98
C ASP A 140 -10.51 24.33 3.29
N ASN A 141 -10.48 23.51 4.33
CA ASN A 141 -9.98 23.89 5.65
C ASN A 141 -8.50 23.47 5.79
N ASP A 142 -7.61 24.46 5.76
CA ASP A 142 -6.16 24.26 5.81
C ASP A 142 -5.70 23.51 7.07
N ASP A 143 -6.31 23.76 8.23
CA ASP A 143 -5.95 23.06 9.47
C ASP A 143 -6.21 21.55 9.37
N LYS A 144 -7.33 21.16 8.75
CA LYS A 144 -7.65 19.75 8.52
C LYS A 144 -6.74 19.13 7.48
N ILE A 145 -6.41 19.85 6.41
CA ILE A 145 -5.46 19.40 5.38
C ILE A 145 -4.09 19.15 6.02
N LYS A 146 -3.59 20.10 6.80
CA LYS A 146 -2.34 19.97 7.55
C LYS A 146 -2.36 18.74 8.45
N GLN A 147 -3.42 18.53 9.22
CA GLN A 147 -3.53 17.35 10.11
C GLN A 147 -3.46 16.03 9.34
N VAL A 148 -4.19 15.91 8.23
CA VAL A 148 -4.17 14.70 7.40
C VAL A 148 -2.77 14.45 6.86
N ALA A 149 -2.15 15.47 6.27
CA ALA A 149 -0.82 15.39 5.70
C ALA A 149 0.25 15.05 6.75
N THR A 150 0.17 15.63 7.95
CA THR A 150 1.09 15.31 9.06
C THR A 150 0.98 13.84 9.49
N ILE A 151 -0.23 13.29 9.59
CA ILE A 151 -0.41 11.88 9.95
C ILE A 151 0.20 10.98 8.87
N SER A 152 -0.06 11.26 7.59
CA SER A 152 0.51 10.51 6.46
C SER A 152 2.04 10.62 6.39
N ALA A 153 2.60 11.75 6.80
CA ALA A 153 4.05 11.97 6.89
C ALA A 153 4.67 11.44 8.20
N ASN A 154 4.10 10.39 8.81
CA ASN A 154 4.59 9.79 10.06
C ASN A 154 4.66 10.77 11.26
N ASN A 155 3.70 11.69 11.36
CA ASN A 155 3.63 12.76 12.36
C ASN A 155 4.67 13.87 12.17
N ASP A 156 5.08 14.15 10.94
CA ASP A 156 5.89 15.33 10.61
C ASP A 156 5.00 16.57 10.38
N GLU A 157 5.05 17.52 11.33
CA GLU A 157 4.29 18.78 11.24
C GLU A 157 4.81 19.72 10.15
N THR A 158 6.10 19.63 9.82
CA THR A 158 6.77 20.46 8.81
C THR A 158 6.25 20.10 7.43
N ILE A 159 6.23 18.81 7.11
CA ILE A 159 5.69 18.29 5.85
C ILE A 159 4.20 18.60 5.72
N GLY A 160 3.43 18.43 6.80
CA GLY A 160 2.01 18.76 6.78
C GLY A 160 1.74 20.24 6.52
N ALA A 161 2.55 21.15 7.08
CA ALA A 161 2.43 22.57 6.83
C ALA A 161 2.75 22.95 5.37
N LEU A 162 3.81 22.37 4.80
CA LEU A 162 4.20 22.60 3.41
C LEU A 162 3.14 22.12 2.41
N ILE A 163 2.53 20.95 2.67
CA ILE A 163 1.45 20.42 1.83
C ILE A 163 0.21 21.33 1.90
N ALA A 164 -0.15 21.80 3.10
CA ALA A 164 -1.27 22.74 3.25
C ALA A 164 -0.99 24.07 2.53
N GLU A 165 0.22 24.60 2.61
CA GLU A 165 0.63 25.80 1.86
C GLU A 165 0.53 25.59 0.35
N ALA A 166 1.02 24.46 -0.18
CA ALA A 166 0.96 24.14 -1.59
C ALA A 166 -0.49 24.00 -2.09
N MET A 167 -1.34 23.27 -1.34
CA MET A 167 -2.76 23.13 -1.66
C MET A 167 -3.52 24.45 -1.60
N GLY A 168 -3.15 25.36 -0.68
CA GLY A 168 -3.74 26.70 -0.61
C GLY A 168 -3.43 27.56 -1.84
N LYS A 169 -2.22 27.43 -2.41
CA LYS A 169 -1.80 28.18 -3.60
C LYS A 169 -2.45 27.68 -4.90
N VAL A 170 -2.46 26.36 -5.11
CA VAL A 170 -2.95 25.75 -6.37
C VAL A 170 -4.42 25.33 -6.33
N LYS A 171 -5.06 25.45 -5.16
CA LYS A 171 -6.41 24.96 -4.85
C LYS A 171 -6.52 23.43 -5.00
N LYS A 172 -7.70 22.90 -4.73
CA LYS A 172 -7.96 21.46 -4.58
C LYS A 172 -7.73 20.61 -5.83
N GLU A 173 -7.86 21.20 -7.02
CA GLU A 173 -7.68 20.51 -8.30
C GLU A 173 -6.36 20.90 -9.00
N GLY A 174 -5.47 21.61 -8.30
CA GLY A 174 -4.18 21.98 -8.82
C GLY A 174 -3.17 20.84 -8.81
N VAL A 175 -2.19 20.90 -9.72
CA VAL A 175 -1.09 19.94 -9.78
C VAL A 175 -0.02 20.34 -8.77
N ILE A 176 0.41 19.38 -7.94
CA ILE A 176 1.52 19.54 -6.99
C ILE A 176 2.61 18.55 -7.38
N THR A 177 3.84 19.05 -7.55
CA THR A 177 5.04 18.24 -7.79
C THR A 177 6.02 18.41 -6.63
N VAL A 178 6.90 17.44 -6.43
CA VAL A 178 7.95 17.45 -5.39
C VAL A 178 9.28 17.17 -6.06
N GLU A 179 10.22 18.11 -5.89
CA GLU A 179 11.58 18.04 -6.46
C GLU A 179 12.63 18.10 -5.35
N GLU A 180 13.82 17.54 -5.61
CA GLU A 180 14.94 17.65 -4.68
C GLU A 180 15.57 19.05 -4.75
N ALA A 181 15.63 19.73 -3.60
CA ALA A 181 16.31 21.02 -3.50
C ALA A 181 17.84 20.85 -3.47
N LYS A 182 18.57 21.82 -4.03
CA LYS A 182 20.05 21.85 -3.95
C LYS A 182 20.59 22.29 -2.58
N GLY A 183 19.74 22.85 -1.73
CA GLY A 183 20.08 23.39 -0.41
C GLY A 183 19.33 22.67 0.73
N THR A 184 19.52 23.15 1.96
CA THR A 184 18.81 22.61 3.14
C THR A 184 17.40 23.15 3.31
N ASP A 185 17.08 24.25 2.64
CA ASP A 185 15.78 24.90 2.77
C ASP A 185 14.74 24.21 1.90
N THR A 186 13.53 24.01 2.43
CA THR A 186 12.38 23.50 1.69
C THR A 186 11.43 24.66 1.38
N THR A 187 11.17 24.90 0.09
CA THR A 187 10.32 26.01 -0.38
C THR A 187 9.15 25.49 -1.20
N VAL A 188 8.08 26.30 -1.27
CA VAL A 188 6.91 26.04 -2.11
C VAL A 188 6.80 27.14 -3.16
N GLU A 189 7.10 26.81 -4.41
CA GLU A 189 7.02 27.71 -5.55
C GLU A 189 5.86 27.33 -6.48
N VAL A 190 5.23 28.32 -7.10
CA VAL A 190 4.17 28.11 -8.09
C VAL A 190 4.73 28.48 -9.45
N VAL A 191 4.69 27.54 -10.38
CA VAL A 191 5.12 27.72 -11.76
C VAL A 191 3.95 27.46 -12.71
N GLU A 192 3.99 28.07 -13.89
CA GLU A 192 3.01 27.78 -14.94
C GLU A 192 3.37 26.44 -15.60
N GLY A 193 2.44 25.48 -15.53
CA GLY A 193 2.62 24.14 -16.09
C GLY A 193 1.29 23.43 -16.29
N MET A 194 1.32 22.28 -16.95
CA MET A 194 0.13 21.45 -17.16
C MET A 194 0.47 19.96 -17.16
N GLN A 195 -0.49 19.14 -16.71
CA GLN A 195 -0.41 17.68 -16.70
C GLN A 195 -1.51 17.09 -17.59
N PHE A 196 -1.21 15.96 -18.23
CA PHE A 196 -2.15 15.21 -19.07
C PHE A 196 -2.20 13.74 -18.64
N ASP A 197 -3.34 13.08 -18.86
CA ASP A 197 -3.56 11.66 -18.48
C ASP A 197 -2.87 10.62 -19.39
N ARG A 198 -1.79 10.99 -20.09
CA ARG A 198 -1.05 10.09 -20.98
C ARG A 198 0.37 9.86 -20.46
N GLY A 199 0.65 8.63 -20.05
CA GLY A 199 1.98 8.19 -19.64
C GLY A 199 2.87 7.71 -20.80
N TYR A 200 4.02 7.11 -20.45
CA TYR A 200 4.96 6.55 -21.41
C TYR A 200 4.44 5.24 -22.05
N LEU A 201 4.78 5.02 -23.32
CA LEU A 201 4.36 3.84 -24.08
C LEU A 201 5.07 2.55 -23.68
N SER A 202 6.25 2.67 -23.08
CA SER A 202 7.14 1.55 -22.77
C SER A 202 7.77 1.74 -21.39
N PRO A 203 7.75 0.73 -20.51
CA PRO A 203 8.46 0.76 -19.23
C PRO A 203 9.97 0.99 -19.38
N TYR A 204 10.54 0.74 -20.57
CA TYR A 204 11.95 1.00 -20.84
C TYR A 204 12.32 2.48 -20.90
N PHE A 205 11.35 3.39 -20.90
CA PHE A 205 11.60 4.84 -20.80
C PHE A 205 11.77 5.34 -19.36
N VAL A 206 11.57 4.47 -18.36
CA VAL A 206 11.74 4.81 -16.94
C VAL A 206 13.22 5.11 -16.67
N THR A 207 13.49 6.29 -16.12
CA THR A 207 14.83 6.71 -15.67
C THR A 207 14.98 6.54 -14.16
N ASN A 208 13.89 6.64 -13.40
CA ASN A 208 13.84 6.39 -11.96
C ASN A 208 13.06 5.11 -11.66
N ALA A 209 13.78 4.01 -11.44
CA ALA A 209 13.18 2.69 -11.22
C ALA A 209 12.44 2.56 -9.87
N ASP A 210 12.77 3.41 -8.88
CA ASP A 210 12.16 3.34 -7.55
C ASP A 210 10.74 3.91 -7.56
N LYS A 211 10.55 5.02 -8.29
CA LYS A 211 9.26 5.70 -8.47
C LYS A 211 8.50 5.24 -9.72
N MET A 212 9.15 4.49 -10.61
CA MET A 212 8.62 4.13 -11.93
C MET A 212 8.29 5.38 -12.77
N GLU A 213 9.20 6.36 -12.76
CA GLU A 213 9.04 7.65 -13.44
C GLU A 213 10.09 7.86 -14.53
N ALA A 214 9.76 8.67 -15.53
CA ALA A 214 10.66 9.12 -16.58
C ALA A 214 10.94 10.62 -16.38
N GLU A 215 12.02 10.91 -15.68
CA GLU A 215 12.56 12.25 -15.46
C GLU A 215 13.49 12.64 -16.63
N LEU A 216 13.46 13.92 -17.05
CA LEU A 216 14.25 14.51 -18.14
C LEU A 216 15.40 15.38 -17.61
#